data_AF-Q52898-F1
#
_entry.id   AF-Q52898-F1
#
_cell.length_a   1.000
_cell.length_b   1.000
_cell.length_c   1.000
_cell.angle_alpha   90.00
_cell.angle_beta   90.00
_cell.angle_gamma   90.00
#
_symmetry.space_group_name_H-M   'P 1'
#
loop_
_entity.id
_entity.type
_entity.pdbx_description
1 polymer ?
#
loop_
_entity_poly.entity_id
_entity_poly.type
_entity_poly.pdbx_seq_one_letter_code
_entity_poly.pdbx_strand_id
1 'polypeptide(L)'
;IRMFEWLKRWPECGSPCQRCAKECPVQSIHPEGAINVNECIYCMHCQELYHDDQRCPHMIQVRLKREKFMALSTPASRGEAPAKTVVTHKGAPIRKADAAPENPV
;
A
#
# COMPACT_ATOMS: atom_id res chain seq x y z
N ILE A 1 -22.63 27.17 7.57
CA ILE A 1 -22.08 26.23 6.58
C ILE A 1 -20.66 25.86 7.01
N ARG A 2 -20.39 24.61 7.39
CA ARG A 2 -19.04 24.14 7.73
C ARG A 2 -18.41 23.52 6.49
N MET A 3 -17.69 24.33 5.75
CA MET A 3 -17.20 23.97 4.42
C MET A 3 -16.05 22.95 4.44
N PHE A 4 -15.65 22.39 5.59
CA PHE A 4 -14.40 21.60 5.76
C PHE A 4 -14.48 20.44 6.78
N GLU A 5 -15.67 20.02 7.20
CA GLU A 5 -15.87 18.79 8.01
C GLU A 5 -15.52 17.51 7.23
N TRP A 6 -15.27 17.63 5.91
CA TRP A 6 -14.96 16.57 4.97
C TRP A 6 -13.45 16.35 4.73
N LEU A 7 -12.58 17.06 5.46
CA LEU A 7 -11.13 16.87 5.33
C LEU A 7 -10.76 15.45 5.78
N LYS A 8 -10.29 14.63 4.83
CA LYS A 8 -9.99 13.22 5.11
C LYS A 8 -8.79 13.12 6.04
N ARG A 9 -8.97 12.42 7.17
CA ARG A 9 -7.91 12.05 8.10
C ARG A 9 -8.08 10.59 8.49
N TRP A 10 -6.97 9.94 8.83
CA TRP A 10 -6.99 8.60 9.40
C TRP A 10 -7.34 8.68 10.89
N PRO A 11 -7.95 7.64 11.47
CA PRO A 11 -8.25 7.61 12.91
C PRO A 11 -7.00 7.69 13.80
N GLU A 12 -5.82 7.36 13.25
CA GLU A 12 -4.54 7.42 13.96
C GLU A 12 -3.86 8.81 13.88
N CYS A 13 -4.43 9.75 13.13
CA CYS A 13 -3.99 11.14 13.13
C CYS A 13 -4.36 11.82 14.45
N GLY A 14 -3.38 12.38 15.15
CA GLY A 14 -3.49 12.82 16.55
C GLY A 14 -2.69 11.87 17.44
N SER A 15 -3.18 10.67 17.69
CA SER A 15 -2.47 9.67 18.50
C SER A 15 -2.36 8.35 17.75
N PRO A 16 -1.15 7.83 17.46
CA PRO A 16 0.19 8.37 17.78
C PRO A 16 0.73 9.39 16.74
N CYS A 17 0.04 9.63 15.62
CA CYS A 17 0.60 10.40 14.50
C CYS A 17 0.38 11.91 14.66
N GLN A 18 1.46 12.65 14.96
CA GLN A 18 1.45 14.11 15.15
C GLN A 18 1.96 14.91 13.93
N ARG A 19 2.09 14.27 12.76
CA ARG A 19 2.80 14.84 11.61
C ARG A 19 2.16 16.12 11.08
N CYS A 20 0.87 16.06 10.71
CA CYS A 20 0.18 17.23 10.16
C CYS A 20 0.08 18.37 11.18
N ALA A 21 -0.01 18.07 12.48
CA ALA A 21 -0.07 19.10 13.52
C ALA A 21 1.25 19.88 13.60
N LYS A 22 2.39 19.19 13.50
CA LYS A 22 3.73 19.82 13.50
C LYS A 22 4.05 20.59 12.23
N GLU A 23 3.57 20.12 11.08
CA GLU A 23 3.83 20.77 9.79
C GLU A 23 2.80 21.86 9.44
N CYS A 24 1.72 22.01 10.23
CA CYS A 24 0.74 23.06 10.01
C CYS A 24 1.36 24.43 10.34
N PRO A 25 1.42 25.37 9.38
CA PRO A 25 2.07 26.68 9.60
C PRO A 25 1.34 27.55 10.63
N VAL A 26 0.02 27.37 10.75
CA VAL A 26 -0.83 28.11 11.70
C VAL A 26 -1.24 27.25 12.90
N GLN A 27 -0.70 26.03 13.01
CA GLN A 27 -0.97 25.11 14.13
C GLN A 27 -2.47 24.88 14.41
N SER A 28 -3.34 24.98 13.39
CA SER A 28 -4.79 24.84 13.53
C SER A 28 -5.27 23.41 13.82
N ILE A 29 -4.36 22.50 14.14
CA ILE A 29 -4.63 21.08 14.39
C ILE A 29 -4.20 20.80 15.83
N HIS A 30 -5.17 20.40 16.65
CA HIS A 30 -4.93 20.03 18.04
C HIS A 30 -4.12 18.73 18.15
N PRO A 31 -3.43 18.50 19.29
CA PRO A 31 -2.70 17.25 19.52
C PRO A 31 -3.60 16.02 19.49
N GLU A 32 -4.89 16.11 19.82
CA GLU A 32 -5.82 14.98 19.63
C GLU A 32 -6.15 14.68 18.16
N GLY A 33 -5.78 15.56 17.21
CA GLY A 33 -6.06 15.40 15.79
C GLY A 33 -7.33 16.12 15.31
N ALA A 34 -8.02 16.88 16.15
CA ALA A 34 -9.12 17.74 15.74
C ALA A 34 -8.59 18.97 14.97
N ILE A 35 -9.27 19.36 13.89
CA ILE A 35 -8.94 20.58 13.13
C ILE A 35 -9.84 21.72 13.61
N ASN A 36 -9.24 22.82 14.06
CA ASN A 36 -9.96 24.05 14.39
C ASN A 36 -10.17 24.88 13.12
N VAL A 37 -11.40 24.87 12.60
CA VAL A 37 -11.78 25.58 11.37
C VAL A 37 -11.71 27.11 11.49
N ASN A 38 -11.72 27.65 12.70
CA ASN A 38 -11.65 29.09 12.92
C ASN A 38 -10.22 29.63 12.72
N GLU A 39 -9.21 28.80 12.97
CA GLU A 39 -7.78 29.13 12.83
C GLU A 39 -7.19 28.60 11.51
N CYS A 40 -7.83 27.60 10.90
CA CYS A 40 -7.38 26.99 9.65
C CYS A 40 -7.47 27.98 8.47
N ILE A 41 -6.34 28.24 7.80
CA ILE A 41 -6.25 29.10 6.62
C ILE A 41 -6.43 28.36 5.28
N TYR A 42 -6.82 27.09 5.30
CA TYR A 42 -7.10 26.29 4.09
C TYR A 42 -5.95 26.17 3.08
N CYS A 43 -4.71 26.09 3.56
CA CYS A 43 -3.51 25.95 2.72
C CYS A 43 -3.33 24.56 2.06
N MET A 44 -4.20 23.58 2.35
CA MET A 44 -4.18 22.21 1.80
C MET A 44 -2.93 21.36 2.07
N HIS A 45 -1.93 21.86 2.81
CA HIS A 45 -0.70 21.12 3.17
C HIS A 45 -0.99 19.77 3.85
N CYS A 46 -1.99 19.73 4.73
CA CYS A 46 -2.36 18.50 5.43
C CYS A 46 -3.00 17.45 4.50
N GLN A 47 -3.67 17.87 3.42
CA GLN A 47 -4.25 16.96 2.42
C GLN A 47 -3.19 16.43 1.46
N GLU A 48 -2.18 17.23 1.12
CA GLU A 48 -1.01 16.77 0.38
C GLU A 48 -0.27 15.69 1.19
N LEU A 49 0.06 15.98 2.45
CA LEU A 49 0.69 15.01 3.35
C LEU A 49 -0.14 13.74 3.51
N TYR A 50 -1.47 13.84 3.57
CA TYR A 50 -2.34 12.67 3.74
C TYR A 50 -2.18 11.64 2.61
N HIS A 51 -1.94 12.10 1.38
CA HIS A 51 -1.78 11.24 0.20
C HIS A 51 -0.32 10.84 -0.08
N ASP A 52 0.64 11.46 0.61
CA ASP A 52 2.08 11.21 0.42
C ASP A 52 2.48 9.84 1.00
N ASP A 53 3.03 8.98 0.14
CA ASP A 53 3.44 7.60 0.45
C ASP A 53 4.83 7.46 1.07
N GLN A 54 5.56 8.58 1.21
CA GLN A 54 6.86 8.69 1.86
C GLN A 54 6.80 9.42 3.20
N ARG A 55 5.82 10.31 3.40
CA ARG A 55 5.73 11.18 4.59
C ARG A 55 4.64 10.77 5.56
N CYS A 56 3.49 10.30 5.08
CA CYS A 56 2.39 9.87 5.95
C CYS A 56 2.69 8.48 6.53
N PRO A 57 2.80 8.31 7.86
CA PRO A 57 3.08 7.00 8.47
C PRO A 57 2.09 5.92 8.05
N HIS A 58 0.82 6.28 7.86
CA HIS A 58 -0.21 5.33 7.41
C HIS A 58 0.03 4.89 5.95
N MET A 59 0.27 5.83 5.04
CA MET A 59 0.51 5.51 3.62
C MET A 59 1.82 4.76 3.41
N ILE A 60 2.85 5.08 4.19
CA ILE A 60 4.11 4.32 4.24
C ILE A 60 3.82 2.86 4.60
N GLN A 61 3.05 2.60 5.67
CA GLN A 61 2.68 1.22 6.03
C GLN A 61 1.88 0.52 4.93
N VAL A 62 0.92 1.21 4.31
CA VAL A 62 0.14 0.66 3.19
C VAL A 62 1.06 0.29 2.01
N ARG A 63 2.00 1.17 1.66
CA ARG A 63 2.99 0.95 0.60
C ARG A 63 3.89 -0.23 0.94
N LEU A 64 4.53 -0.24 2.11
CA LEU A 64 5.40 -1.36 2.53
C LEU A 64 4.65 -2.69 2.55
N LYS A 65 3.37 -2.69 2.97
CA LYS A 65 2.54 -3.89 2.94
C LYS A 65 2.31 -4.38 1.50
N ARG A 66 2.04 -3.48 0.56
CA ARG A 66 1.89 -3.80 -0.87
C ARG A 66 3.22 -4.33 -1.46
N GLU A 67 4.33 -3.65 -1.21
CA GLU A 67 5.65 -4.05 -1.68
C GLU A 67 6.06 -5.43 -1.14
N LYS A 68 5.88 -5.66 0.17
CA LYS A 68 6.14 -6.95 0.80
C LYS A 68 5.27 -8.05 0.20
N PHE A 69 3.98 -7.78 -0.03
CA PHE A 69 3.10 -8.73 -0.70
C PHE A 69 3.57 -9.03 -2.13
N MET A 70 4.00 -8.03 -2.89
CA MET A 70 4.58 -8.22 -4.22
C MET A 70 5.93 -8.96 -4.20
N ALA A 71 6.75 -8.82 -3.17
CA ALA A 71 8.02 -9.57 -3.10
C ALA A 71 7.79 -11.07 -2.80
N LEU A 72 6.77 -11.40 -2.00
CA LEU A 72 6.50 -12.76 -1.53
C LEU A 72 5.49 -13.53 -2.41
N SER A 73 4.66 -12.83 -3.19
CA SER A 73 3.62 -13.47 -4.00
C SER A 73 4.21 -14.17 -5.22
N THR A 74 3.81 -15.42 -5.44
CA THR A 74 4.06 -16.15 -6.68
C THR A 74 3.11 -15.66 -7.80
N PRO A 75 3.45 -15.85 -9.09
CA PRO A 75 2.57 -15.47 -10.21
C PRO A 75 1.16 -16.05 -10.06
N ALA A 76 1.06 -17.31 -9.65
CA ALA A 76 -0.22 -17.99 -9.39
C ALA A 76 -1.06 -17.27 -8.31
N SER A 77 -0.43 -16.78 -7.23
CA SER A 77 -1.13 -16.02 -6.18
C SER A 77 -1.59 -14.61 -6.62
N ARG A 78 -1.07 -14.10 -7.75
CA ARG A 78 -1.51 -12.84 -8.38
C ARG A 78 -2.57 -13.05 -9.48
N GLY A 79 -2.99 -14.29 -9.72
CA GLY A 79 -3.86 -14.63 -10.85
C GLY A 79 -3.14 -14.64 -12.20
N GLU A 80 -1.80 -14.59 -12.22
CA GLU A 80 -1.00 -14.70 -13.43
C GLU A 80 -0.61 -16.15 -13.70
N ALA A 81 -0.57 -16.54 -14.98
CA ALA A 81 -0.09 -17.85 -15.38
C ALA A 81 1.41 -17.97 -15.07
N PRO A 82 1.86 -19.03 -14.38
CA PRO A 82 3.28 -19.22 -14.10
C PRO A 82 4.05 -19.43 -15.42
N ALA A 83 5.22 -18.80 -15.54
CA ALA A 83 6.11 -19.03 -16.66
C ALA A 83 6.51 -20.51 -16.72
N LYS A 84 6.37 -21.14 -17.90
CA LYS A 84 6.74 -22.55 -18.10
C LYS A 84 8.26 -22.69 -17.95
N THR A 85 8.72 -23.30 -16.87
CA THR A 85 10.15 -23.59 -16.65
C THR A 85 10.58 -24.74 -17.55
N VAL A 86 11.53 -24.48 -18.46
CA VAL A 86 12.15 -25.52 -19.30
C VAL A 86 13.33 -26.10 -18.51
N VAL A 87 13.15 -27.29 -17.97
CA VAL A 87 14.23 -28.02 -17.27
C VAL A 87 15.14 -28.64 -18.31
N THR A 88 16.46 -28.39 -18.25
CA THR A 88 17.44 -29.00 -19.15
C THR A 88 18.35 -29.96 -18.38
N HIS A 89 18.78 -31.05 -19.03
CA HIS A 89 19.82 -31.94 -18.51
C HIS A 89 20.78 -32.29 -19.65
N LYS A 90 22.08 -32.09 -19.42
CA LYS A 90 23.14 -32.20 -20.46
C LYS A 90 22.84 -31.38 -21.73
N GLY A 91 22.25 -30.20 -21.58
CA GLY A 91 21.94 -29.28 -22.70
C GLY A 91 20.68 -29.63 -23.50
N ALA A 92 20.00 -30.75 -23.22
CA ALA A 92 18.72 -31.10 -23.83
C ALA A 92 17.55 -30.75 -22.89
N PRO A 93 16.46 -30.13 -23.40
CA PRO A 93 15.26 -29.88 -22.60
C PRO A 93 14.56 -31.19 -22.26
N ILE A 94 14.37 -31.45 -20.97
CA ILE A 94 13.59 -32.57 -20.44
C ILE A 94 12.12 -32.20 -20.57
N ARG A 95 11.45 -32.71 -21.61
CA ARG A 95 9.99 -32.68 -21.67
C ARG A 95 9.47 -33.67 -20.62
N LYS A 96 8.77 -33.19 -19.59
CA LYS A 96 8.01 -34.08 -18.71
C LYS A 96 6.97 -34.80 -19.57
N ALA A 97 7.05 -36.12 -19.64
CA ALA A 97 6.03 -36.97 -20.24
C ALA A 97 4.84 -37.04 -19.28
N ASP A 98 3.72 -36.45 -19.67
CA ASP A 98 2.44 -36.74 -19.04
C ASP A 98 1.92 -38.09 -19.54
N ALA A 99 1.43 -38.89 -18.59
CA ALA A 99 0.63 -40.12 -18.72
C ALA A 99 1.34 -41.44 -19.14
N ALA A 100 1.22 -42.42 -18.23
CA ALA A 100 1.65 -43.81 -18.33
C ALA A 100 0.89 -44.59 -19.43
N PRO A 101 1.47 -45.67 -20.00
CA PRO A 101 0.80 -46.47 -21.01
C PRO A 101 -0.38 -47.25 -20.41
N GLU A 102 -1.50 -47.18 -21.11
CA GLU A 102 -2.64 -48.08 -21.00
C GLU A 102 -2.21 -49.55 -21.19
N ASN A 103 -2.59 -50.43 -20.27
CA ASN A 103 -2.33 -51.87 -20.35
C ASN A 103 -3.45 -52.54 -21.16
N PRO A 104 -3.13 -53.32 -22.22
CA PRO A 104 -4.14 -54.14 -22.89
C PRO A 104 -4.39 -55.43 -22.10
N VAL A 105 -5.66 -55.79 -21.90
CA VAL A 105 -6.14 -57.11 -21.45
C VAL A 105 -6.69 -57.85 -22.65
#